data_AF-A0A3S4JVK5-F1
#
_entry.id   AF-A0A3S4JVK5-F1
#
_cell.length_a   1.000
_cell.length_b   1.000
_cell.length_c   1.000
_cell.angle_alpha   90.00
_cell.angle_beta   90.00
_cell.angle_gamma   90.00
#
_symmetry.space_group_name_H-M   'P 1'
#
loop_
_entity.id
_entity.type
_entity.pdbx_description
1 polymer ?
#
loop_
_entity_poly.entity_id
_entity_poly.type
_entity_poly.pdbx_seq_one_letter_code
_entity_poly.pdbx_strand_id
1 'polypeptide(L)'
;MAWKYQPVAQVVEVKAIQFAVGKSGKISVVASLAPVMLDDKKVQRVNIGSVRRWQEWDIAPGDQILVSLAGQGIPRIDDVVWRGAERTKPTPPENRFNSLTCYFASDVCQEQFISRLVWLGSKQVLGLDGIGEAGWRALHQTHRFEHIFSWLLLTPEQLQNTPGIAKSKSAQLWHQFNLARKQPFTRW
;
A
#
# COMPACT_ATOMS: atom_id res chain seq x y z
N MET A 1 -33.73 19.70 8.27
CA MET A 1 -34.15 18.36 7.79
C MET A 1 -33.08 17.86 6.84
N ALA A 2 -32.41 16.75 7.16
CA ALA A 2 -31.40 16.15 6.28
C ALA A 2 -32.06 15.01 5.49
N TRP A 3 -32.31 15.24 4.21
CA TRP A 3 -32.83 14.20 3.31
C TRP A 3 -31.72 13.17 3.06
N LYS A 4 -31.93 11.91 3.44
CA LYS A 4 -31.01 10.81 3.11
C LYS A 4 -31.12 10.51 1.61
N TYR A 5 -30.18 11.04 0.84
CA TYR A 5 -29.98 10.66 -0.56
C TYR A 5 -29.68 9.15 -0.60
N GLN A 6 -30.49 8.36 -1.32
CA GLN A 6 -30.15 6.96 -1.53
C GLN A 6 -28.98 6.89 -2.50
N PRO A 7 -27.85 6.24 -2.15
CA PRO A 7 -26.73 6.09 -3.05
C PRO A 7 -27.19 5.39 -4.33
N VAL A 8 -26.85 5.97 -5.49
CA VAL A 8 -27.08 5.31 -6.77
C VAL A 8 -26.30 4.00 -6.78
N ALA A 9 -27.01 2.89 -6.92
CA ALA A 9 -26.45 1.55 -7.03
C ALA A 9 -26.79 0.97 -8.40
N GLN A 10 -25.85 0.25 -9.01
CA GLN A 10 -26.04 -0.42 -10.29
C GLN A 10 -25.55 -1.86 -10.22
N VAL A 11 -26.27 -2.75 -10.92
CA VAL A 11 -25.83 -4.13 -11.12
C VAL A 11 -24.81 -4.15 -12.25
N VAL A 12 -23.66 -4.77 -12.00
CA VAL A 12 -22.54 -4.79 -12.95
C VAL A 12 -21.84 -6.14 -12.92
N GLU A 13 -21.40 -6.58 -14.09
CA GLU A 13 -20.66 -7.84 -14.25
C GLU A 13 -19.21 -7.69 -13.80
N VAL A 14 -18.72 -8.69 -13.05
CA VAL A 14 -17.31 -8.84 -12.69
C VAL A 14 -16.56 -9.47 -13.86
N LYS A 15 -15.63 -8.73 -14.48
CA LYS A 15 -14.83 -9.20 -15.62
C LYS A 15 -13.59 -9.98 -15.19
N ALA A 16 -12.95 -9.57 -14.10
CA ALA A 16 -11.75 -10.23 -13.59
C ALA A 16 -11.52 -9.93 -12.11
N ILE A 17 -10.78 -10.80 -11.44
CA ILE A 17 -10.27 -10.58 -10.09
C ILE A 17 -8.75 -10.42 -10.14
N GLN A 18 -8.25 -9.35 -9.51
CA GLN A 18 -6.84 -9.01 -9.47
C GLN A 18 -6.35 -8.96 -8.02
N PHE A 19 -5.11 -9.38 -7.81
CA PHE A 19 -4.44 -9.33 -6.51
C PHE A 19 -3.32 -8.29 -6.54
N ALA A 20 -3.24 -7.47 -5.49
CA ALA A 20 -2.17 -6.50 -5.32
C ALA A 20 -1.57 -6.61 -3.92
N VAL A 21 -0.24 -6.72 -3.86
CA VAL A 21 0.51 -6.73 -2.60
C VAL A 21 0.78 -5.29 -2.18
N GLY A 22 0.30 -4.90 -1.00
CA GLY A 22 0.54 -3.56 -0.45
C GLY A 22 1.91 -3.39 0.19
N LYS A 23 2.21 -2.15 0.61
CA LYS A 23 3.44 -1.76 1.32
C LYS A 23 3.69 -2.55 2.62
N SER A 24 2.62 -2.94 3.31
CA SER A 24 2.68 -3.79 4.51
C SER A 24 2.91 -5.27 4.20
N GLY A 25 2.86 -5.68 2.92
CA GLY A 25 2.89 -7.08 2.49
C GLY A 25 1.51 -7.72 2.38
N LYS A 26 0.46 -7.07 2.92
CA LYS A 26 -0.91 -7.59 2.84
C LYS A 26 -1.41 -7.62 1.39
N ILE A 27 -2.02 -8.75 1.00
CA ILE A 27 -2.66 -8.92 -0.30
C ILE A 27 -4.06 -8.30 -0.25
N SER A 28 -4.33 -7.43 -1.21
CA SER A 28 -5.65 -6.85 -1.49
C SER A 28 -6.23 -7.42 -2.78
N VAL A 29 -7.56 -7.51 -2.83
CA VAL A 29 -8.31 -8.04 -3.96
C VAL A 29 -9.12 -6.92 -4.59
N VAL A 30 -9.03 -6.79 -5.90
CA VAL A 30 -9.74 -5.79 -6.70
C VAL A 30 -10.52 -6.51 -7.79
N ALA A 31 -11.83 -6.24 -7.87
CA ALA A 31 -12.64 -6.68 -9.00
C ALA A 31 -12.55 -5.64 -10.13
N SER A 32 -12.24 -6.11 -11.34
CA SER A 32 -12.45 -5.37 -12.57
C SER A 32 -13.88 -5.60 -13.03
N LEU A 33 -14.56 -4.53 -13.41
CA LEU A 33 -15.99 -4.51 -13.73
C LEU A 33 -16.19 -4.15 -15.20
N ALA A 34 -17.30 -4.58 -15.77
CA ALA A 34 -17.82 -3.94 -16.97
C ALA A 34 -17.97 -2.42 -16.69
N PRO A 35 -17.62 -1.53 -17.64
CA PRO A 35 -17.73 -0.09 -17.39
C PRO A 35 -19.17 0.29 -17.07
N VAL A 36 -19.38 0.90 -15.91
CA VAL A 36 -20.71 1.33 -15.46
C VAL A 36 -20.65 2.79 -15.01
N MET A 37 -21.69 3.56 -15.32
CA MET A 37 -21.85 4.91 -14.78
C MET A 37 -22.57 4.81 -13.44
N LEU A 38 -21.90 5.27 -12.38
CA LEU A 38 -22.50 5.46 -11.06
C LEU A 38 -22.50 6.96 -10.80
N ASP A 39 -23.68 7.57 -10.82
CA ASP A 39 -23.83 9.04 -10.78
C ASP A 39 -23.07 9.69 -11.95
N ASP A 40 -22.16 10.63 -11.68
CA ASP A 40 -21.30 11.30 -12.65
C ASP A 40 -19.96 10.57 -12.89
N LYS A 41 -19.75 9.38 -12.29
CA LYS A 41 -18.46 8.67 -12.34
C LYS A 41 -18.54 7.39 -13.16
N LYS A 42 -17.58 7.23 -14.07
CA LYS A 42 -17.33 5.96 -14.75
C LYS A 42 -16.52 5.04 -13.84
N VAL A 43 -17.11 3.93 -13.42
CA VAL A 43 -16.50 2.93 -12.56
C VAL A 43 -16.18 1.66 -13.35
N GLN A 44 -14.95 1.20 -13.23
CA GLN A 44 -14.45 -0.03 -13.87
C GLN A 44 -13.73 -0.95 -12.87
N ARG A 45 -13.54 -0.50 -11.63
CA ARG A 45 -12.81 -1.22 -10.59
C ARG A 45 -13.45 -0.95 -9.24
N VAL A 46 -13.50 -1.99 -8.41
CA VAL A 46 -13.94 -1.88 -7.02
C VAL A 46 -13.03 -2.71 -6.12
N ASN A 47 -12.65 -2.13 -4.97
CA ASN A 47 -11.82 -2.83 -3.99
C ASN A 47 -12.71 -3.76 -3.14
N ILE A 48 -12.39 -5.05 -3.12
CA ILE A 48 -13.09 -6.05 -2.31
C ILE A 48 -12.53 -6.10 -0.89
N GLY A 49 -11.24 -5.82 -0.73
CA GLY A 49 -10.52 -5.82 0.55
C GLY A 49 -9.47 -6.94 0.60
N SER A 50 -9.43 -7.69 1.70
CA SER A 50 -8.49 -8.80 1.88
C SER A 50 -8.91 -10.05 1.10
N VAL A 51 -7.97 -10.98 0.90
CA VAL A 51 -8.26 -12.32 0.33
C VAL A 51 -9.37 -13.03 1.12
N ARG A 52 -9.32 -12.96 2.46
CA ARG A 52 -10.37 -13.50 3.33
C ARG A 52 -11.74 -12.89 3.02
N ARG A 53 -11.82 -11.55 2.94
CA ARG A 53 -13.08 -10.86 2.62
C ARG A 53 -13.59 -11.26 1.24
N TRP A 54 -12.72 -11.38 0.24
CA TRP A 54 -13.11 -11.86 -1.07
C TRP A 54 -13.65 -13.30 -1.05
N GLN A 55 -13.04 -14.19 -0.25
CA GLN A 55 -13.56 -15.55 -0.05
C GLN A 55 -14.94 -15.55 0.63
N GLU A 56 -15.15 -14.69 1.63
CA GLU A 56 -16.46 -14.51 2.30
C GLU A 56 -17.54 -13.99 1.33
N TRP A 57 -17.19 -13.03 0.47
CA TRP A 57 -18.07 -12.55 -0.62
C TRP A 57 -18.28 -13.61 -1.72
N ASP A 58 -17.40 -14.61 -1.78
CA ASP A 58 -17.42 -15.72 -2.73
C ASP A 58 -17.36 -15.27 -4.20
N ILE A 59 -16.98 -14.03 -4.54
CA ILE A 59 -17.11 -13.48 -5.91
C ILE A 59 -16.19 -14.17 -6.93
N ALA A 60 -16.71 -14.50 -8.12
CA ALA A 60 -15.97 -14.99 -9.27
C ALA A 60 -16.15 -14.08 -10.50
N PRO A 61 -15.25 -14.11 -11.49
CA PRO A 61 -15.54 -13.56 -12.82
C PRO A 61 -16.84 -14.14 -13.38
N GLY A 62 -17.65 -13.31 -14.04
CA GLY A 62 -19.00 -13.66 -14.53
C GLY A 62 -20.13 -13.47 -13.52
N ASP A 63 -19.84 -13.26 -12.22
CA ASP A 63 -20.86 -12.87 -11.24
C ASP A 63 -21.37 -11.43 -11.55
N GLN A 64 -22.64 -11.16 -11.25
CA GLN A 64 -23.18 -9.80 -11.24
C GLN A 64 -23.31 -9.29 -9.81
N ILE A 65 -22.74 -8.13 -9.55
CA ILE A 65 -22.69 -7.53 -8.23
C ILE A 65 -23.39 -6.18 -8.21
N LEU A 66 -24.00 -5.82 -7.08
CA LEU A 66 -24.54 -4.50 -6.84
C LEU A 66 -23.42 -3.60 -6.31
N VAL A 67 -23.15 -2.51 -7.03
CA VAL A 67 -22.09 -1.54 -6.68
C VAL A 67 -22.70 -0.16 -6.49
N SER A 68 -22.32 0.51 -5.41
CA SER A 68 -22.66 1.91 -5.16
C SER A 68 -21.43 2.74 -4.82
N LEU A 69 -21.63 4.05 -4.70
CA LEU A 69 -20.62 4.99 -4.25
C LEU A 69 -20.78 5.29 -2.76
N ALA A 70 -19.70 5.11 -1.98
CA ALA A 70 -19.63 5.50 -0.59
C ALA A 70 -18.92 6.85 -0.41
N GLY A 71 -19.46 7.70 0.47
CA GLY A 71 -18.85 8.98 0.87
C GLY A 71 -18.47 9.85 -0.34
N GLN A 72 -17.17 10.10 -0.51
CA GLN A 72 -16.59 10.95 -1.57
C GLN A 72 -16.55 10.27 -2.96
N GLY A 73 -17.39 9.27 -3.19
CA GLY A 73 -17.49 8.56 -4.46
C GLY A 73 -16.47 7.43 -4.61
N ILE A 74 -16.19 6.70 -3.53
CA ILE A 74 -15.41 5.47 -3.56
C ILE A 74 -16.36 4.32 -3.91
N PRO A 75 -16.12 3.55 -4.99
CA PRO A 75 -16.93 2.39 -5.32
C PRO A 75 -16.88 1.35 -4.20
N ARG A 76 -18.03 0.79 -3.83
CA ARG A 76 -18.16 -0.32 -2.88
C ARG A 76 -19.14 -1.36 -3.40
N ILE A 77 -18.93 -2.60 -2.96
CA ILE A 77 -19.84 -3.71 -3.24
C ILE A 77 -20.89 -3.74 -2.14
N ASP A 78 -22.16 -3.72 -2.54
CA ASP A 78 -23.29 -3.80 -1.64
C ASP A 78 -23.87 -5.22 -1.56
N ASP A 79 -23.90 -5.95 -2.69
CA ASP A 79 -24.41 -7.33 -2.74
C ASP A 79 -23.89 -8.12 -3.97
N VAL A 80 -24.06 -9.45 -3.96
CA VAL A 80 -23.91 -10.31 -5.14
C VAL A 80 -25.29 -10.76 -5.61
N VAL A 81 -25.76 -10.18 -6.72
CA VAL A 81 -27.14 -10.34 -7.21
C VAL A 81 -27.30 -11.61 -8.05
N TRP A 82 -26.26 -12.00 -8.78
CA TRP A 82 -26.28 -13.20 -9.60
C TRP A 82 -24.91 -13.88 -9.62
N ARG A 83 -24.90 -15.21 -9.60
CA ARG A 83 -23.70 -16.03 -9.71
C ARG A 83 -23.59 -16.61 -11.11
N GLY A 84 -22.45 -16.43 -11.76
CA GLY A 84 -22.19 -17.01 -13.08
C GLY A 84 -22.28 -18.55 -13.06
N ALA A 85 -22.62 -19.17 -14.18
CA ALA A 85 -22.68 -20.63 -14.27
C ALA A 85 -21.27 -21.27 -14.21
N GLU A 86 -20.30 -20.66 -14.90
CA GLU A 86 -18.90 -21.08 -14.87
C GLU A 86 -18.11 -20.15 -13.95
N ARG A 87 -17.56 -20.70 -12.85
CA ARG A 87 -16.97 -19.91 -11.76
C ARG A 87 -15.51 -20.26 -11.53
N THR A 88 -14.68 -20.03 -12.54
CA THR A 88 -13.23 -20.22 -12.44
C THR A 88 -12.61 -19.04 -11.68
N LYS A 89 -12.24 -19.27 -10.40
CA LYS A 89 -11.62 -18.26 -9.55
C LYS A 89 -10.10 -18.27 -9.69
N PRO A 90 -9.44 -17.10 -9.79
CA PRO A 90 -8.00 -17.06 -9.80
C PRO A 90 -7.42 -17.38 -8.42
N THR A 91 -6.26 -18.02 -8.39
CA THR A 91 -5.54 -18.33 -7.16
C THR A 91 -4.87 -17.08 -6.60
N PRO A 92 -5.08 -16.71 -5.33
CA PRO A 92 -4.34 -15.61 -4.72
C PRO A 92 -2.84 -15.95 -4.67
N PRO A 93 -1.95 -14.96 -4.82
CA PRO A 93 -0.52 -15.19 -4.68
C PRO A 93 -0.19 -15.64 -3.25
N GLU A 94 0.93 -16.33 -3.09
CA GLU A 94 1.44 -16.72 -1.78
C GLU A 94 1.70 -15.50 -0.90
N ASN A 95 1.39 -15.61 0.38
CA ASN A 95 1.62 -14.55 1.36
C ASN A 95 3.10 -14.51 1.79
N ARG A 96 3.97 -14.08 0.87
CA ARG A 96 5.43 -14.03 1.09
C ARG A 96 5.89 -12.85 1.92
N PHE A 97 5.02 -11.86 2.13
CA PHE A 97 5.39 -10.59 2.72
C PHE A 97 4.57 -10.30 3.97
N ASN A 98 5.25 -10.12 5.10
CA ASN A 98 4.64 -9.74 6.37
C ASN A 98 5.54 -8.75 7.12
N SER A 99 5.14 -8.34 8.33
CA SER A 99 5.89 -7.36 9.13
C SER A 99 7.33 -7.78 9.41
N LEU A 100 7.65 -9.08 9.38
CA LEU A 100 8.95 -9.66 9.72
C LEU A 100 9.80 -10.04 8.49
N THR A 101 9.35 -9.70 7.27
CA THR A 101 10.09 -9.97 6.03
C THR A 101 10.59 -8.68 5.38
N CYS A 102 11.51 -8.82 4.41
CA CYS A 102 12.06 -7.71 3.62
C CYS A 102 12.85 -6.68 4.44
N TYR A 103 13.64 -7.15 5.41
CA TYR A 103 14.65 -6.32 6.08
C TYR A 103 15.94 -6.20 5.28
N PHE A 104 16.15 -7.07 4.30
CA PHE A 104 17.21 -6.97 3.31
C PHE A 104 16.64 -6.48 1.97
N ALA A 105 17.40 -5.66 1.26
CA ALA A 105 17.01 -5.19 -0.06
C ALA A 105 17.16 -6.32 -1.08
N SER A 106 16.14 -6.48 -1.91
CA SER A 106 16.15 -7.35 -3.08
C SER A 106 15.07 -6.89 -4.04
N ASP A 107 15.16 -7.28 -5.31
CA ASP A 107 14.18 -6.90 -6.34
C ASP A 107 12.75 -7.31 -5.95
N VAL A 108 12.62 -8.47 -5.31
CA VAL A 108 11.34 -9.00 -4.83
C VAL A 108 10.78 -8.19 -3.65
N CYS A 109 11.65 -7.61 -2.82
CA CYS A 109 11.29 -6.91 -1.59
C CYS A 109 11.25 -5.39 -1.72
N GLN A 110 11.54 -4.81 -2.89
CA GLN A 110 11.85 -3.39 -3.03
C GLN A 110 10.81 -2.46 -2.38
N GLU A 111 9.53 -2.68 -2.65
CA GLU A 111 8.44 -1.85 -2.10
C GLU A 111 8.27 -2.05 -0.59
N GLN A 112 8.39 -3.28 -0.11
CA GLN A 112 8.26 -3.61 1.30
C GLN A 112 9.47 -3.11 2.09
N PHE A 113 10.68 -3.23 1.57
CA PHE A 113 11.92 -2.74 2.16
C PHE A 113 11.87 -1.23 2.41
N ILE A 114 11.47 -0.45 1.39
CA ILE A 114 11.23 0.99 1.55
C ILE A 114 10.14 1.26 2.59
N SER A 115 9.06 0.48 2.59
CA SER A 115 8.01 0.61 3.61
C SER A 115 8.52 0.32 5.02
N ARG A 116 9.48 -0.59 5.20
CA ARG A 116 10.10 -0.87 6.51
C ARG A 116 10.97 0.30 6.97
N LEU A 117 11.75 0.90 6.06
CA LEU A 117 12.52 2.13 6.37
C LEU A 117 11.61 3.30 6.78
N VAL A 118 10.49 3.50 6.06
CA VAL A 118 9.49 4.52 6.41
C VAL A 118 8.91 4.26 7.80
N TRP A 119 8.55 3.02 8.11
CA TRP A 119 8.04 2.65 9.42
C TRP A 119 9.07 2.83 10.53
N LEU A 120 10.32 2.44 10.29
CA LEU A 120 11.45 2.64 11.21
C LEU A 120 11.63 4.12 11.57
N GLY A 121 11.50 5.02 10.57
CA GLY A 121 11.59 6.46 10.77
C GLY A 121 10.34 7.11 11.39
N SER A 122 9.25 6.37 11.57
CA SER A 122 8.01 6.94 12.11
C SER A 122 8.16 7.43 13.55
N LYS A 123 7.29 8.35 13.97
CA LYS A 123 7.27 8.91 15.33
C LYS A 123 7.17 7.84 16.42
N GLN A 124 6.49 6.73 16.14
CA GLN A 124 6.29 5.63 17.08
C GLN A 124 7.54 4.75 17.25
N VAL A 125 8.46 4.76 16.28
CA VAL A 125 9.68 3.93 16.30
C VAL A 125 10.88 4.83 16.62
N LEU A 126 11.69 5.24 15.64
CA LEU A 126 12.87 6.08 15.90
C LEU A 126 12.61 7.59 15.82
N GLY A 127 11.47 8.03 15.29
CA GLY A 127 11.11 9.45 15.19
C GLY A 127 12.07 10.27 14.33
N LEU A 128 12.41 9.76 13.14
CA LEU A 128 13.32 10.41 12.21
C LEU A 128 12.58 11.52 11.44
N ASP A 129 12.53 12.71 12.01
CA ASP A 129 11.88 13.85 11.38
C ASP A 129 12.62 14.31 10.11
N GLY A 130 11.85 14.71 9.09
CA GLY A 130 12.40 15.24 7.84
C GLY A 130 12.72 14.18 6.77
N ILE A 131 12.57 12.88 7.07
CA ILE A 131 12.67 11.80 6.08
C ILE A 131 11.33 11.10 5.87
N GLY A 132 10.89 11.05 4.61
CA GLY A 132 9.71 10.30 4.17
C GLY A 132 10.10 9.29 3.10
N GLU A 133 9.11 8.64 2.50
CA GLU A 133 9.33 7.60 1.47
C GLU A 133 10.26 8.05 0.34
N ALA A 134 10.04 9.24 -0.21
CA ALA A 134 10.88 9.78 -1.27
C ALA A 134 12.36 9.94 -0.84
N GLY A 135 12.59 10.35 0.42
CA GLY A 135 13.94 10.47 0.97
C GLY A 135 14.60 9.10 1.17
N TRP A 136 13.87 8.13 1.72
CA TRP A 136 14.37 6.76 1.86
C TRP A 136 14.69 6.11 0.51
N ARG A 137 13.84 6.32 -0.51
CA ARG A 137 14.11 5.86 -1.88
C ARG A 137 15.35 6.53 -2.45
N ALA A 138 15.50 7.84 -2.32
CA ALA A 138 16.68 8.56 -2.82
C ALA A 138 17.98 8.02 -2.17
N LEU A 139 17.97 7.83 -0.85
CA LEU A 139 19.11 7.26 -0.12
C LEU A 139 19.41 5.83 -0.56
N HIS A 140 18.40 4.97 -0.63
CA HIS A 140 18.59 3.57 -1.03
C HIS A 140 19.06 3.44 -2.50
N GLN A 141 18.51 4.24 -3.42
CA GLN A 141 18.92 4.22 -4.83
C GLN A 141 20.36 4.69 -5.02
N THR A 142 20.78 5.70 -4.25
CA THR A 142 22.13 6.28 -4.33
C THR A 142 23.17 5.41 -3.65
N HIS A 143 22.88 4.95 -2.43
CA HIS A 143 23.86 4.29 -1.55
C HIS A 143 23.67 2.78 -1.43
N ARG A 144 22.70 2.20 -2.16
CA ARG A 144 22.46 0.76 -2.28
C ARG A 144 22.44 0.03 -0.94
N PHE A 145 21.49 0.40 -0.08
CA PHE A 145 21.32 -0.29 1.20
C PHE A 145 21.09 -1.79 1.00
N GLU A 146 21.85 -2.60 1.74
CA GLU A 146 21.66 -4.05 1.81
C GLU A 146 20.63 -4.43 2.87
N HIS A 147 20.57 -3.68 3.96
CA HIS A 147 19.74 -3.96 5.14
C HIS A 147 19.02 -2.71 5.65
N ILE A 148 17.95 -2.88 6.41
CA ILE A 148 17.14 -1.78 6.98
C ILE A 148 17.96 -0.85 7.89
N PHE A 149 19.13 -1.30 8.37
CA PHE A 149 20.05 -0.53 9.19
C PHE A 149 21.25 0.05 8.42
N SER A 150 21.36 -0.17 7.10
CA SER A 150 22.48 0.36 6.32
C SER A 150 22.62 1.89 6.38
N TRP A 151 21.52 2.62 6.64
CA TRP A 151 21.55 4.07 6.83
C TRP A 151 22.40 4.51 8.03
N LEU A 152 22.61 3.63 9.03
CA LEU A 152 23.49 3.90 10.16
C LEU A 152 24.95 4.04 9.74
N LEU A 153 25.34 3.56 8.56
CA LEU A 153 26.71 3.66 8.05
C LEU A 153 26.92 4.89 7.17
N LEU A 154 25.87 5.65 6.86
CA LEU A 154 26.00 6.84 6.02
C LEU A 154 26.87 7.89 6.70
N THR A 155 27.67 8.59 5.90
CA THR A 155 28.45 9.75 6.36
C THR A 155 27.72 11.07 6.05
N PRO A 156 28.10 12.19 6.71
CA PRO A 156 27.59 13.51 6.36
C PRO A 156 27.77 13.85 4.87
N GLU A 157 28.90 13.49 4.30
CA GLU A 157 29.26 13.75 2.90
C GLU A 157 28.35 12.96 1.96
N GLN A 158 28.09 11.68 2.27
CA GLN A 158 27.17 10.84 1.51
C GLN A 158 25.74 11.40 1.54
N LEU A 159 25.27 11.91 2.68
CA LEU A 159 23.97 12.56 2.80
C LEU A 159 23.89 13.86 2.00
N GLN A 160 24.95 14.67 1.99
CA GLN A 160 25.01 15.92 1.22
C GLN A 160 25.05 15.67 -0.28
N ASN A 161 25.69 14.58 -0.72
CA ASN A 161 25.82 14.23 -2.13
C ASN A 161 24.67 13.36 -2.66
N THR A 162 23.61 13.15 -1.87
CA THR A 162 22.42 12.41 -2.33
C THR A 162 21.55 13.30 -3.23
N PRO A 163 21.31 12.90 -4.50
CA PRO A 163 20.42 13.65 -5.39
C PRO A 163 19.01 13.82 -4.80
N GLY A 164 18.44 15.02 -4.95
CA GLY A 164 17.10 15.34 -4.44
C GLY A 164 17.02 15.66 -2.94
N ILE A 165 18.14 15.64 -2.21
CA ILE A 165 18.22 16.11 -0.83
C ILE A 165 19.01 17.42 -0.79
N ALA A 166 18.39 18.50 -0.33
CA ALA A 166 19.05 19.80 -0.17
C ALA A 166 20.10 19.75 0.96
N LYS A 167 21.22 20.49 0.82
CA LYS A 167 22.32 20.51 1.80
C LYS A 167 21.87 20.79 3.25
N SER A 168 20.97 21.78 3.42
CA SER A 168 20.40 22.11 4.75
C SER A 168 19.63 20.92 5.34
N LYS A 169 18.88 20.20 4.51
CA LYS A 169 18.16 18.99 4.89
C LYS A 169 19.11 17.83 5.22
N SER A 170 20.22 17.68 4.49
CA SER A 170 21.23 16.65 4.78
C SER A 170 21.85 16.82 6.17
N ALA A 171 22.16 18.05 6.58
CA ALA A 171 22.67 18.33 7.93
C ALA A 171 21.64 17.99 9.02
N GLN A 172 20.36 18.34 8.80
CA GLN A 172 19.27 17.98 9.71
C GLN A 172 19.11 16.46 9.82
N LEU A 173 19.12 15.74 8.69
CA LEU A 173 19.02 14.28 8.66
C LEU A 173 20.19 13.61 9.40
N TRP A 174 21.40 14.11 9.21
CA TRP A 174 22.57 13.62 9.94
C TRP A 174 22.41 13.77 11.45
N HIS A 175 21.88 14.92 11.90
CA HIS A 175 21.59 15.13 13.31
C HIS A 175 20.56 14.13 13.83
N GLN A 176 19.46 13.92 13.10
CA GLN A 176 18.42 12.94 13.45
C GLN A 176 18.97 11.51 13.53
N PHE A 177 19.82 11.11 12.60
CA PHE A 177 20.45 9.78 12.62
C PHE A 177 21.34 9.58 13.84
N ASN A 178 22.08 10.62 14.27
CA ASN A 178 22.87 10.56 15.49
C ASN A 178 22.00 10.51 16.76
N LEU A 179 20.87 11.21 16.79
CA LEU A 179 19.91 11.12 17.90
C LEU A 179 19.28 9.74 17.99
N ALA A 180 18.93 9.12 16.86
CA ALA A 180 18.34 7.79 16.83
C ALA A 180 19.24 6.72 17.46
N ARG A 181 20.57 6.79 17.24
CA ARG A 181 21.56 5.91 17.86
C ARG A 181 21.58 5.98 19.39
N LYS A 182 21.08 7.07 19.97
CA LYS A 182 21.02 7.30 21.43
C LYS A 182 19.65 6.98 22.03
N GLN A 183 18.67 6.56 21.22
CA GLN A 183 17.35 6.19 21.71
C GLN A 183 17.43 4.91 22.57
N PRO A 184 16.54 4.75 23.56
CA PRO A 184 16.51 3.56 24.39
C PRO A 184 16.17 2.32 23.56
N PHE A 185 16.61 1.15 24.05
CA PHE A 185 16.33 -0.14 23.40
C PHE A 185 14.84 -0.39 23.17
N THR A 186 13.95 0.13 24.01
CA THR A 186 12.49 -0.01 23.82
C THR A 186 11.94 0.61 22.54
N ARG A 187 12.72 1.48 21.88
CA ARG A 187 12.38 2.06 20.57
C ARG A 187 13.06 1.33 19.40
N TRP A 188 14.03 0.45 19.68
CA TRP A 188 14.79 -0.34 18.72
C TRP A 188 14.25 -1.77 18.64
#